data_AF-A0A7K2J8C9-F1
#
_entry.id   AF-A0A7K2J8C9-F1
#
_cell.length_a   1.000
_cell.length_b   1.000
_cell.length_c   1.000
_cell.angle_alpha   90.00
_cell.angle_beta   90.00
_cell.angle_gamma   90.00
#
_symmetry.space_group_name_H-M   'P 1'
#
loop_
_entity.id
_entity.type
_entity.pdbx_description
1 polymer ?
#
loop_
_entity_poly.entity_id
_entity_poly.type
_entity_poly.pdbx_seq_one_letter_code
_entity_poly.pdbx_strand_id
1 'polypeptide(L)'
;SLPPAGFAAAAGALAGAGRDDDCGLLLRQGVARPAAEVAEAVLALDGAGHGAEARALLGAFVRVRTPQEAAGIAGGDDGHRILPQLLAAAREVSVEREWDLVHALRVAGVPGV
;
A
#
# COMPACT_ATOMS: atom_id res chain seq x y z
N SER A 1 0.66 8.96 -15.99
CA SER A 1 1.37 8.47 -14.79
C SER A 1 2.38 7.41 -15.21
N LEU A 2 3.42 7.13 -14.42
CA LEU A 2 4.26 5.94 -14.61
C LEU A 2 3.39 4.67 -14.49
N PRO A 3 3.77 3.53 -15.09
CA PRO A 3 3.18 2.24 -14.74
C PRO A 3 3.52 1.87 -13.28
N PRO A 4 2.80 0.94 -12.63
CA PRO A 4 3.05 0.55 -11.24
C PRO A 4 4.50 0.15 -10.96
N ALA A 5 5.08 -0.72 -11.79
CA ALA A 5 6.48 -1.11 -11.69
C ALA A 5 7.46 0.06 -11.86
N GLY A 6 7.19 0.97 -12.80
CA GLY A 6 8.04 2.15 -13.02
C GLY A 6 8.01 3.12 -11.85
N PHE A 7 6.87 3.26 -11.19
CA PHE A 7 6.76 4.03 -9.95
C PHE A 7 7.48 3.36 -8.78
N ALA A 8 7.34 2.04 -8.63
CA ALA A 8 8.03 1.28 -7.60
C ALA A 8 9.55 1.40 -7.77
N ALA A 9 10.05 1.28 -9.00
CA ALA A 9 11.46 1.47 -9.32
C ALA A 9 11.93 2.89 -8.99
N ALA A 10 11.14 3.93 -9.29
CA ALA A 10 11.49 5.31 -8.96
C ALA A 10 11.54 5.53 -7.44
N ALA A 11 10.57 5.02 -6.69
CA ALA A 11 10.55 5.11 -5.23
C ALA A 11 11.73 4.34 -4.61
N GLY A 12 12.00 3.11 -5.06
CA GLY A 12 13.14 2.32 -4.62
C GLY A 12 14.49 2.99 -4.92
N ALA A 13 14.63 3.63 -6.09
CA ALA A 13 15.82 4.41 -6.42
C ALA A 13 16.01 5.63 -5.52
N LEU A 14 14.93 6.35 -5.17
CA LEU A 14 15.00 7.47 -4.23
C LEU A 14 15.40 6.99 -2.83
N ALA A 15 14.80 5.90 -2.35
CA ALA A 15 15.16 5.29 -1.07
C ALA A 15 16.61 4.79 -1.04
N GLY A 16 17.05 4.08 -2.08
CA GLY A 16 18.43 3.61 -2.20
C GLY A 16 19.47 4.74 -2.29
N ALA A 17 19.03 5.93 -2.73
CA ALA A 17 19.85 7.14 -2.74
C ALA A 17 19.77 7.97 -1.44
N GLY A 18 19.02 7.52 -0.43
CA GLY A 18 18.81 8.25 0.83
C GLY A 18 17.98 9.54 0.68
N ARG A 19 17.16 9.63 -0.39
CA ARG A 19 16.30 10.79 -0.66
C ARG A 19 14.91 10.57 -0.07
N ASP A 20 14.85 10.46 1.25
CA ASP A 20 13.65 10.03 1.99
C ASP A 20 12.47 11.00 1.80
N ASP A 21 12.72 12.31 1.79
CA ASP A 21 11.67 13.32 1.60
C ASP A 21 11.03 13.23 0.21
N ASP A 22 11.85 13.07 -0.83
CA ASP A 22 11.40 12.94 -2.21
C ASP A 22 10.67 11.62 -2.43
N CYS A 23 11.19 10.53 -1.84
CA CYS A 23 10.53 9.23 -1.85
C CYS A 23 9.16 9.34 -1.17
N GLY A 24 9.08 9.95 0.01
CA GLY A 24 7.83 10.18 0.72
C GLY A 24 6.83 11.03 -0.07
N LEU A 25 7.29 12.05 -0.79
CA LEU A 25 6.44 12.85 -1.69
C LEU A 25 5.85 11.99 -2.81
N LEU A 26 6.70 11.22 -3.50
CA LEU A 26 6.29 10.33 -4.57
C LEU A 26 5.28 9.29 -4.07
N LEU A 27 5.54 8.66 -2.93
CA LEU A 27 4.64 7.67 -2.32
C LEU A 27 3.26 8.26 -2.00
N ARG A 28 3.20 9.50 -1.50
CA ARG A 28 1.91 10.20 -1.28
C ARG A 28 1.16 10.47 -2.57
N GLN A 29 1.84 10.75 -3.68
CA GLN A 29 1.22 10.88 -5.00
C GLN A 29 0.65 9.55 -5.50
N GLY A 30 1.31 8.44 -5.16
CA GLY A 30 0.85 7.08 -5.50
C GLY A 30 -0.55 6.75 -5.01
N VAL A 31 -1.05 7.45 -3.98
CA VAL A 31 -2.39 7.24 -3.41
C VAL A 31 -3.53 7.63 -4.36
N ALA A 32 -3.26 8.46 -5.38
CA ALA A 32 -4.25 8.82 -6.40
C ALA A 32 -4.55 7.69 -7.38
N ARG A 33 -3.78 6.58 -7.32
CA ARG A 33 -3.94 5.44 -8.23
C ARG A 33 -5.11 4.52 -7.83
N PRO A 34 -5.65 3.76 -8.79
CA PRO A 34 -6.55 2.64 -8.48
C PRO A 34 -5.92 1.64 -7.50
N ALA A 35 -6.74 0.99 -6.67
CA ALA A 35 -6.27 0.03 -5.68
C ALA A 35 -5.44 -1.12 -6.30
N ALA A 36 -5.81 -1.60 -7.48
CA ALA A 36 -5.05 -2.64 -8.20
C ALA A 36 -3.64 -2.16 -8.60
N GLU A 37 -3.50 -0.92 -9.09
CA GLU A 37 -2.18 -0.35 -9.41
C GLU A 37 -1.34 -0.12 -8.15
N VAL A 38 -1.97 0.20 -7.02
CA VAL A 38 -1.26 0.30 -5.74
C VAL A 38 -0.79 -1.08 -5.28
N ALA A 39 -1.61 -2.12 -5.43
CA ALA A 39 -1.24 -3.50 -5.12
C ALA A 39 -0.02 -3.95 -5.94
N GLU A 40 -0.03 -3.71 -7.25
CA GLU A 40 1.11 -4.01 -8.13
C GLU A 40 2.38 -3.25 -7.72
N ALA A 41 2.25 -1.96 -7.38
CA ALA A 41 3.39 -1.15 -6.93
C ALA A 41 3.97 -1.64 -5.60
N VAL A 42 3.11 -2.05 -4.66
CA VAL A 42 3.50 -2.63 -3.37
C VAL A 42 4.26 -3.93 -3.56
N LEU A 43 3.76 -4.84 -4.40
CA LEU A 43 4.43 -6.10 -4.72
C LEU A 43 5.78 -5.87 -5.40
N ALA A 44 5.87 -4.88 -6.28
CA ALA A 44 7.11 -4.51 -6.95
C ALA A 44 8.14 -3.93 -5.97
N LEU A 45 7.72 -3.09 -5.01
CA LEU A 45 8.60 -2.57 -3.95
C LEU A 45 9.09 -3.70 -3.04
N ASP A 46 8.18 -4.55 -2.56
CA ASP A 46 8.51 -5.66 -1.67
C ASP A 46 9.46 -6.66 -2.35
N GLY A 47 9.18 -7.02 -3.61
CA GLY A 47 10.04 -7.89 -4.42
C GLY A 47 11.43 -7.29 -4.72
N ALA A 48 11.57 -5.97 -4.65
CA ALA A 48 12.84 -5.27 -4.79
C ALA A 48 13.55 -5.01 -3.44
N GLY A 49 13.00 -5.47 -2.31
CA GLY A 49 13.57 -5.27 -0.98
C GLY A 49 13.23 -3.93 -0.33
N HIS A 50 12.31 -3.15 -0.92
CA HIS A 50 11.85 -1.84 -0.44
C HIS A 50 10.56 -1.97 0.40
N GLY A 51 10.59 -2.87 1.38
CA GLY A 51 9.43 -3.18 2.23
C GLY A 51 9.00 -2.03 3.15
N ALA A 52 9.91 -1.11 3.49
CA ALA A 52 9.57 0.09 4.25
C ALA A 52 8.74 1.06 3.41
N GLU A 53 9.12 1.27 2.15
CA GLU A 53 8.43 2.11 1.18
C GLU A 53 7.07 1.51 0.79
N ALA A 54 7.00 0.19 0.64
CA ALA A 54 5.74 -0.53 0.44
C ALA A 54 4.75 -0.25 1.58
N ARG A 55 5.19 -0.36 2.84
CA ARG A 55 4.35 -0.05 4.01
C ARG A 55 4.00 1.44 4.09
N ALA A 56 4.93 2.32 3.77
CA ALA A 56 4.67 3.77 3.75
C ALA A 56 3.61 4.16 2.70
N LEU A 57 3.61 3.51 1.52
CA LEU A 57 2.56 3.67 0.51
C LEU A 57 1.20 3.19 1.01
N LEU A 58 1.14 2.00 1.60
CA LEU A 58 -0.08 1.44 2.18
C LEU A 58 -0.64 2.34 3.29
N GLY A 59 0.21 2.81 4.20
CA GLY A 59 -0.19 3.72 5.27
C GLY A 59 -0.67 5.07 4.75
N ALA A 60 -0.05 5.60 3.68
CA ALA A 60 -0.54 6.80 3.00
C ALA A 60 -1.90 6.57 2.34
N PHE A 61 -2.11 5.41 1.72
CA PHE A 61 -3.40 5.05 1.11
C PHE A 61 -4.51 4.94 2.15
N VAL A 62 -4.27 4.21 3.24
CA VAL A 62 -5.23 4.05 4.36
C VAL A 62 -5.60 5.39 5.01
N ARG A 63 -4.67 6.35 5.09
CA ARG A 63 -4.95 7.69 5.64
C ARG A 63 -5.93 8.50 4.79
N VAL A 64 -5.85 8.37 3.47
CA VAL A 64 -6.51 9.28 2.52
C VAL A 64 -7.77 8.66 1.91
N ARG A 65 -7.76 7.35 1.67
CA ARG A 65 -8.81 6.63 0.94
C ARG A 65 -9.80 5.98 1.88
N THR A 66 -10.94 5.58 1.34
CA THR A 66 -11.96 4.90 2.15
C THR A 66 -11.48 3.50 2.56
N PRO A 67 -11.98 2.95 3.67
CA PRO A 67 -11.68 1.57 4.07
C PRO A 67 -11.99 0.54 2.98
N GLN A 68 -13.05 0.76 2.19
CA GLN A 68 -13.47 -0.11 1.09
C GLN A 68 -12.47 -0.07 -0.07
N GLU A 69 -11.98 1.12 -0.44
CA GLU A 69 -10.92 1.24 -1.45
C GLU A 69 -9.62 0.60 -0.97
N ALA A 70 -9.29 0.73 0.33
CA ALA A 70 -8.10 0.12 0.92
C ALA A 70 -8.21 -1.42 0.95
N ALA A 71 -9.38 -1.96 1.32
CA ALA A 71 -9.66 -3.40 1.25
C ALA A 71 -9.50 -3.94 -0.18
N GLY A 72 -9.83 -3.14 -1.20
CA GLY A 72 -9.63 -3.47 -2.61
C GLY A 72 -8.17 -3.77 -3.00
N ILE A 73 -7.18 -3.27 -2.26
CA ILE A 73 -5.75 -3.59 -2.50
C ILE A 73 -5.48 -5.08 -2.23
N ALA A 74 -6.15 -5.67 -1.24
CA ALA A 74 -6.00 -7.09 -0.88
C ALA A 74 -7.01 -8.01 -1.60
N GLY A 75 -7.82 -7.49 -2.51
CA GLY A 75 -8.87 -8.25 -3.20
C GLY A 75 -8.42 -9.04 -4.45
N GLY A 76 -7.20 -8.83 -4.93
CA GLY A 76 -6.66 -9.53 -6.10
C GLY A 76 -5.97 -10.86 -5.76
N ASP A 77 -5.49 -11.58 -6.79
CA ASP A 77 -4.88 -12.92 -6.66
C ASP A 77 -3.70 -12.95 -5.67
N ASP A 78 -2.88 -11.90 -5.67
CA ASP A 78 -1.74 -11.73 -4.75
C ASP A 78 -2.11 -11.05 -3.43
N GLY A 79 -3.40 -10.85 -3.15
CA GLY A 79 -3.89 -10.14 -1.96
C GLY A 79 -3.38 -10.74 -0.65
N HIS A 80 -3.22 -12.07 -0.60
CA HIS A 80 -2.68 -12.79 0.56
C HIS A 80 -1.24 -12.37 0.94
N ARG A 81 -0.46 -11.84 -0.01
CA ARG A 81 0.90 -11.34 0.21
C ARG A 81 0.90 -9.91 0.77
N ILE A 82 -0.09 -9.12 0.39
CA ILE A 82 -0.21 -7.71 0.75
C ILE A 82 -0.93 -7.55 2.09
N LEU A 83 -1.90 -8.42 2.38
CA LEU A 83 -2.80 -8.33 3.53
C LEU A 83 -2.06 -8.11 4.87
N PRO A 84 -0.99 -8.85 5.22
CA PRO A 84 -0.27 -8.62 6.47
C PRO A 84 0.36 -7.22 6.56
N GLN A 85 0.91 -6.72 5.45
CA GLN A 85 1.54 -5.40 5.39
C GLN A 85 0.49 -4.28 5.45
N LEU A 86 -0.67 -4.50 4.83
CA LEU A 86 -1.80 -3.56 4.84
C LEU A 86 -2.39 -3.43 6.24
N LEU A 87 -2.59 -4.53 6.97
CA LEU A 87 -3.03 -4.52 8.36
C LEU A 87 -2.01 -3.82 9.28
N ALA A 88 -0.72 -4.12 9.12
CA ALA A 88 0.34 -3.44 9.86
C ALA A 88 0.35 -1.93 9.60
N ALA A 89 0.25 -1.52 8.34
CA ALA A 89 0.20 -0.12 7.96
C ALA A 89 -1.05 0.59 8.52
N ALA A 90 -2.22 -0.04 8.52
CA ALA A 90 -3.42 0.53 9.10
C ALA A 90 -3.31 0.73 10.61
N ARG A 91 -2.74 -0.27 11.31
CA ARG A 91 -2.47 -0.19 12.75
C ARG A 91 -1.49 0.92 13.11
N GLU A 92 -0.45 1.12 12.29
CA GLU A 92 0.49 2.24 12.45
C GLU A 92 -0.17 3.61 12.25
N VAL A 93 -1.25 3.69 11.46
CA VAL A 93 -2.03 4.92 11.30
C VAL A 93 -2.90 5.19 12.52
N SER A 94 -3.79 4.26 12.88
CA SER A 94 -4.53 4.27 14.14
C SER A 94 -5.26 2.94 14.36
N VAL A 95 -5.62 2.66 15.61
CA VAL A 95 -6.42 1.47 15.95
C VAL A 95 -7.79 1.52 15.25
N GLU A 96 -8.43 2.70 15.18
CA GLU A 96 -9.70 2.88 14.48
C GLU A 96 -9.57 2.55 12.99
N ARG A 97 -8.47 2.95 12.33
CA ARG A 97 -8.23 2.63 10.92
C ARG A 97 -7.99 1.15 10.69
N GLU A 98 -7.33 0.46 11.62
CA GLU A 98 -7.20 -0.99 11.59
C GLU A 98 -8.59 -1.66 11.65
N TRP A 99 -9.45 -1.26 12.59
CA TRP A 99 -10.80 -1.82 12.72
C TRP A 99 -11.68 -1.56 11.49
N ASP A 100 -11.68 -0.33 10.98
CA ASP A 100 -12.43 0.04 9.77
C ASP A 100 -12.00 -0.79 8.56
N LEU A 101 -10.68 -0.98 8.39
CA LEU A 101 -10.13 -1.79 7.32
C LEU A 101 -10.52 -3.26 7.49
N VAL A 102 -10.35 -3.82 8.69
CA VAL A 102 -10.74 -5.21 9.00
C VAL A 102 -12.22 -5.43 8.71
N HIS A 103 -13.08 -4.47 9.06
CA HIS A 103 -14.50 -4.53 8.75
C HIS A 103 -14.74 -4.53 7.22
N ALA A 104 -14.10 -3.62 6.48
CA ALA A 104 -14.24 -3.53 5.03
C ALA A 104 -13.75 -4.80 4.31
N LEU A 105 -12.64 -5.40 4.77
CA LEU A 105 -12.10 -6.65 4.25
C LEU A 105 -13.09 -7.82 4.45
N ARG A 106 -13.74 -7.91 5.61
CA ARG A 106 -14.78 -8.91 5.87
C ARG A 106 -16.00 -8.72 4.97
N VAL A 107 -16.45 -7.48 4.79
CA VAL A 107 -17.56 -7.15 3.87
C VAL A 107 -17.20 -7.53 2.43
N ALA A 108 -15.94 -7.34 2.03
CA ALA A 108 -15.44 -7.71 0.71
C ALA A 108 -15.16 -9.22 0.56
N GLY A 109 -15.27 -10.02 1.63
CA GLY A 109 -15.02 -11.47 1.58
C GLY A 109 -13.56 -11.86 1.38
N VAL A 110 -12.61 -10.98 1.75
CA VAL A 110 -11.17 -11.27 1.64
C VAL A 110 -10.80 -12.39 2.61
N PRO A 111 -10.21 -13.51 2.15
CA PRO A 111 -9.82 -14.61 3.03
C PRO A 111 -8.73 -14.19 4.03
N GLY A 112 -8.81 -14.69 5.27
CA GLY A 112 -7.77 -14.50 6.28
C GLY A 112 -7.90 -13.26 7.18
N VAL A 113 -9.11 -12.69 7.32
CA VAL A 113 -9.44 -11.50 8.15
C VAL A 113 -10.57 -11.77 9.16
#